data_AF-A0A848W5C7-F1
#
_entry.id   AF-A0A848W5C7-F1
#
_cell.length_a   1.000
_cell.length_b   1.000
_cell.length_c   1.000
_cell.angle_alpha   90.00
_cell.angle_beta   90.00
_cell.angle_gamma   90.00
#
_symmetry.space_group_name_H-M   'P 1'
#
loop_
_entity.id
_entity.type
_entity.pdbx_description
1 polymer ?
#
loop_
_entity_poly.entity_id
_entity_poly.type
_entity_poly.pdbx_seq_one_letter_code
_entity_poly.pdbx_strand_id
1 'polypeptide(L)'
;MFKSIATVGGWTMGSRVLGFVRDILIAGLLGAGQVTDAFFVALQLPNIFRRLFAEGAFNAAFVPLFAGELTESGREAARAFAERVLGVMALVLIVFSVLVEIFMPEVMGVIAGGFRDDPEKFALAVDFARLTFPYL
;
A
#
# COMPACT_ATOMS: atom_id res chain seq x y z
N MET A 1 -11.57 -3.64 28.67
CA MET A 1 -12.06 -4.52 27.57
C MET A 1 -13.16 -3.85 26.75
N PHE A 2 -14.30 -3.45 27.31
CA PHE A 2 -15.37 -2.77 26.55
C PHE A 2 -14.94 -1.44 25.91
N LYS A 3 -14.13 -0.64 26.61
CA LYS A 3 -13.59 0.63 26.08
C LYS A 3 -12.69 0.39 24.86
N SER A 4 -11.78 -0.59 24.92
CA SER A 4 -10.88 -0.94 23.80
C SER A 4 -11.62 -1.51 22.59
N ILE A 5 -12.64 -2.35 22.80
CA ILE A 5 -13.50 -2.86 21.73
C ILE A 5 -14.26 -1.71 21.06
N ALA A 6 -14.85 -0.80 21.84
CA ALA A 6 -15.58 0.35 21.30
C ALA A 6 -14.68 1.28 20.49
N THR A 7 -13.44 1.53 20.94
CA THR A 7 -12.51 2.42 20.23
C THR A 7 -12.02 1.79 18.91
N VAL A 8 -11.54 0.55 18.93
CA VAL A 8 -11.05 -0.12 17.71
C VAL A 8 -12.18 -0.39 16.73
N GLY A 9 -13.33 -0.87 17.22
CA GLY A 9 -14.52 -1.09 16.41
C GLY A 9 -15.06 0.19 15.79
N GLY A 10 -15.09 1.30 16.55
CA GLY A 10 -15.47 2.62 16.06
C GLY A 10 -14.57 3.11 14.93
N TRP A 11 -13.24 3.06 15.12
CA TRP A 11 -12.28 3.44 14.07
C TRP A 11 -12.37 2.55 12.83
N THR A 12 -12.61 1.25 13.02
CA THR A 12 -12.80 0.31 11.90
C THR A 12 -14.06 0.66 11.11
N MET A 13 -15.18 0.93 11.79
CA MET A 13 -16.44 1.26 11.13
C MET A 13 -16.37 2.62 10.43
N GLY A 14 -15.76 3.62 11.08
CA GLY A 14 -15.50 4.93 10.46
C GLY A 14 -14.67 4.81 9.18
N SER A 15 -13.61 4.00 9.20
CA SER A 15 -12.78 3.74 8.03
C SER A 15 -13.56 3.06 6.89
N ARG A 16 -14.47 2.14 7.21
CA ARG A 16 -15.35 1.50 6.21
C ARG A 16 -16.33 2.48 5.59
N VAL A 17 -16.94 3.36 6.39
CA VAL A 17 -17.85 4.39 5.88
C VAL A 17 -17.11 5.36 4.97
N LEU A 18 -15.92 5.81 5.36
CA LEU A 18 -15.09 6.68 4.52
C LEU A 18 -14.68 5.98 3.21
N GLY A 19 -14.31 4.69 3.26
CA GLY A 19 -14.05 3.88 2.08
C GLY A 19 -15.27 3.78 1.15
N PHE A 20 -16.45 3.56 1.71
CA PHE A 20 -17.69 3.51 0.94
C PHE A 20 -18.04 4.85 0.30
N VAL A 21 -17.88 5.96 1.02
CA VAL A 21 -18.07 7.31 0.47
C VAL A 21 -17.09 7.58 -0.67
N ARG A 22 -15.81 7.19 -0.51
CA ARG A 22 -14.81 7.27 -1.58
C ARG A 22 -15.28 6.50 -2.82
N ASP A 23 -15.78 5.28 -2.65
CA ASP A 23 -16.22 4.45 -3.78
C ASP A 23 -17.44 5.06 -4.49
N ILE A 24 -18.38 5.65 -3.75
CA ILE A 24 -19.50 6.44 -4.32
C ILE A 24 -18.99 7.63 -5.12
N LEU A 25 -18.02 8.38 -4.58
CA LEU A 25 -17.46 9.55 -5.26
C LEU A 25 -16.73 9.15 -6.55
N ILE A 26 -15.94 8.07 -6.51
CA ILE A 26 -15.27 7.52 -7.69
C ILE A 26 -16.30 7.14 -8.75
N ALA A 27 -17.34 6.38 -8.37
CA ALA A 27 -18.40 5.96 -9.29
C ALA A 27 -19.21 7.15 -9.85
N GLY A 28 -19.47 8.17 -9.03
CA GLY A 28 -20.23 9.36 -9.42
C GLY A 28 -19.45 10.35 -10.29
N LEU A 29 -18.14 10.49 -10.06
CA LEU A 29 -17.29 11.43 -10.79
C LEU A 29 -16.69 10.83 -12.07
N LEU A 30 -16.25 9.57 -12.02
CA LEU A 30 -15.57 8.90 -13.14
C LEU A 30 -16.52 8.02 -13.96
N GLY A 31 -17.66 7.59 -13.39
CA GLY A 31 -18.60 6.69 -14.05
C GLY A 31 -18.05 5.29 -14.28
N ALA A 32 -18.77 4.48 -15.07
CA ALA A 32 -18.26 3.22 -15.59
C ALA A 32 -17.62 3.47 -16.96
N GLY A 33 -16.31 3.24 -17.09
CA GLY A 33 -15.58 3.51 -18.33
C GLY A 33 -14.08 3.18 -18.24
N GLN A 34 -13.37 3.37 -19.35
CA GLN A 34 -11.95 3.02 -19.49
C GLN A 34 -11.06 3.68 -18.42
N VAL A 35 -11.35 4.92 -18.04
CA VAL A 35 -10.60 5.67 -17.01
C VAL A 35 -10.73 5.01 -15.63
N THR A 36 -11.95 4.66 -15.23
CA THR A 36 -12.24 4.02 -13.93
C THR A 36 -11.60 2.64 -13.83
N ASP A 37 -11.66 1.85 -14.90
CA ASP A 37 -11.01 0.55 -14.97
C ASP A 37 -9.48 0.68 -14.85
N ALA A 38 -8.88 1.63 -15.57
CA ALA A 38 -7.45 1.91 -15.51
C ALA A 38 -7.04 2.33 -14.09
N PHE A 39 -7.84 3.18 -13.44
CA PHE A 39 -7.60 3.64 -12.07
C PHE A 39 -7.66 2.50 -11.05
N PHE A 40 -8.65 1.61 -11.13
CA PHE A 40 -8.76 0.50 -10.19
C PHE A 40 -7.65 -0.54 -10.36
N VAL A 41 -7.24 -0.84 -11.60
CA VAL A 41 -6.10 -1.74 -11.86
C VAL A 41 -4.81 -1.11 -11.37
N ALA A 42 -4.60 0.19 -11.61
CA ALA A 42 -3.46 0.92 -11.07
C ALA A 42 -3.40 0.86 -9.53
N LEU A 43 -4.53 1.08 -8.84
CA LEU A 43 -4.61 0.98 -7.37
C LEU A 43 -4.36 -0.43 -6.83
N GLN A 44 -4.55 -1.47 -7.63
CA GLN A 44 -4.32 -2.84 -7.19
C GLN A 44 -2.84 -3.09 -6.90
N LEU A 45 -1.96 -2.55 -7.75
CA LEU A 45 -0.50 -2.74 -7.65
C LEU A 45 0.05 -2.32 -6.27
N PRO A 46 -0.08 -1.07 -5.80
CA PRO A 46 0.45 -0.69 -4.49
C PRO A 46 -0.23 -1.42 -3.34
N ASN A 47 -1.52 -1.74 -3.47
CA ASN A 47 -2.26 -2.46 -2.43
C ASN A 47 -1.74 -3.89 -2.22
N ILE A 48 -1.35 -4.60 -3.29
CA ILE A 48 -0.74 -5.93 -3.18
C ILE A 48 0.57 -5.83 -2.41
N PHE A 49 1.45 -4.90 -2.78
CA PHE A 49 2.74 -4.71 -2.13
C PHE A 49 2.60 -4.34 -0.65
N ARG A 50 1.70 -3.41 -0.33
CA ARG A 50 1.40 -3.03 1.07
C ARG A 50 0.96 -4.23 1.91
N ARG A 51 0.11 -5.10 1.34
CA ARG A 51 -0.37 -6.31 2.03
C ARG A 51 0.75 -7.32 2.25
N LEU A 52 1.60 -7.54 1.24
CA LEU A 52 2.69 -8.53 1.31
C LEU A 52 3.81 -8.08 2.25
N PHE A 53 4.31 -6.86 2.07
CA PHE A 53 5.52 -6.39 2.74
C PHE A 53 5.21 -5.72 4.08
N ALA A 54 4.21 -4.84 4.17
CA ALA A 54 3.97 -4.05 5.38
C ALA A 54 3.00 -4.74 6.37
N GLU A 55 1.84 -5.18 5.91
CA GLU A 55 0.83 -5.81 6.80
C GLU A 55 1.22 -7.23 7.24
N GLY A 56 1.83 -8.01 6.33
CA GLY A 56 2.16 -9.42 6.57
C GLY A 56 3.59 -9.64 7.08
N ALA A 57 4.54 -9.65 6.15
CA ALA A 57 5.90 -10.13 6.42
C ALA A 57 6.65 -9.27 7.44
N PHE A 58 6.60 -7.94 7.29
CA PHE A 58 7.29 -7.04 8.20
C PHE A 58 6.74 -7.14 9.62
N ASN A 59 5.42 -7.04 9.80
CA ASN A 59 4.81 -7.07 11.13
C ASN A 59 5.13 -8.37 11.88
N ALA A 60 5.02 -9.51 11.19
CA ALA A 60 5.30 -10.83 11.77
C ALA A 60 6.76 -11.00 12.23
N ALA A 61 7.73 -10.36 11.55
CA ALA A 61 9.14 -10.42 11.93
C ALA A 61 9.53 -9.32 12.94
N PHE A 62 9.09 -8.08 12.70
CA PHE A 62 9.50 -6.91 13.47
C PHE A 62 8.95 -6.92 14.89
N VAL A 63 7.66 -7.22 15.08
CA VAL A 63 7.02 -7.09 16.40
C VAL A 63 7.63 -8.04 17.45
N PRO A 64 7.86 -9.34 17.16
CA PRO A 64 8.52 -10.23 18.12
C PRO A 64 9.96 -9.80 18.45
N LEU A 65 10.75 -9.38 17.44
CA LEU A 65 12.13 -8.95 17.63
C LEU A 65 12.21 -7.66 18.45
N PHE A 66 11.35 -6.68 18.14
CA PHE A 66 11.26 -5.44 18.91
C PHE A 66 10.81 -5.70 20.34
N ALA A 67 9.82 -6.57 20.55
CA ALA A 67 9.35 -6.93 21.89
C ALA A 67 10.44 -7.63 22.71
N GLY A 68 11.19 -8.55 22.09
CA GLY A 68 12.35 -9.21 22.70
C GLY A 68 13.42 -8.21 23.14
N GLU A 69 13.83 -7.31 22.23
CA GLU A 69 14.82 -6.26 22.52
C GLU A 69 14.33 -5.32 23.65
N LEU A 70 13.03 -5.01 23.66
CA LEU A 70 12.43 -4.17 24.70
C LEU A 70 12.47 -4.85 26.07
N THR A 71 12.25 -6.17 26.12
CA THR A 71 12.27 -6.92 27.38
C THR A 71 13.68 -7.24 27.88
N GLU A 72 14.62 -7.55 26.98
CA GLU A 72 15.97 -8.01 27.34
C GLU A 72 16.96 -6.85 27.52
N SER A 73 16.93 -5.89 26.60
CA SER A 73 17.90 -4.79 26.53
C SER A 73 17.33 -3.44 26.95
N GLY A 74 16.02 -3.38 27.20
CA GLY A 74 15.35 -2.17 27.64
C GLY A 74 14.97 -1.21 26.50
N ARG A 75 14.35 -0.10 26.89
CA ARG A 75 13.67 0.83 25.96
C ARG A 75 14.61 1.53 24.98
N GLU A 76 15.82 1.87 25.41
CA GLU A 76 16.79 2.60 24.58
C GLU A 76 17.35 1.72 23.46
N ALA A 77 17.69 0.47 23.79
CA ALA A 77 18.13 -0.53 22.81
C ALA A 77 17.02 -0.87 21.80
N ALA A 78 15.79 -1.09 22.25
CA ALA A 78 14.64 -1.33 21.37
C ALA A 78 14.37 -0.16 20.43
N ARG A 79 14.52 1.08 20.93
CA ARG A 79 14.41 2.29 20.08
C ARG A 79 15.51 2.33 19.02
N ALA A 80 16.77 2.11 19.40
CA ALA A 80 17.88 2.08 18.45
C ALA A 80 17.71 0.98 17.39
N PHE A 81 17.19 -0.19 17.79
CA PHE A 81 16.82 -1.26 16.87
C PHE A 81 15.74 -0.80 15.88
N ALA A 82 14.64 -0.20 16.36
CA ALA A 82 13.57 0.31 15.50
C ALA A 82 14.07 1.39 14.53
N GLU A 83 14.92 2.30 14.97
CA GLU A 83 15.51 3.35 14.13
C GLU A 83 16.38 2.75 13.00
N ARG A 84 17.18 1.72 13.30
CA ARG A 84 17.97 0.99 12.29
C ARG A 84 17.08 0.27 11.29
N VAL A 85 16.07 -0.45 11.76
CA VAL A 85 15.11 -1.16 10.90
C VAL A 85 14.37 -0.17 10.00
N LEU A 86 13.92 0.96 10.54
CA LEU A 86 13.25 2.01 9.77
C LEU A 86 14.18 2.59 8.70
N GLY A 87 15.45 2.86 9.03
CA GLY A 87 16.43 3.37 8.06
C GLY A 87 16.67 2.40 6.90
N VAL A 88 16.82 1.11 7.19
CA VAL A 88 16.98 0.07 6.15
C VAL A 88 15.69 -0.07 5.32
N MET A 89 14.52 -0.12 5.96
CA MET A 89 13.23 -0.20 5.28
C MET A 89 12.99 0.99 4.36
N ALA A 90 13.25 2.21 4.84
CA ALA A 90 13.09 3.43 4.05
C ALA A 90 14.00 3.40 2.81
N LEU A 91 15.27 3.01 2.97
CA LEU A 91 16.19 2.89 1.85
C LEU A 91 15.72 1.84 0.83
N VAL A 92 15.31 0.66 1.31
CA VAL A 92 14.81 -0.42 0.45
C VAL A 92 13.56 0.01 -0.30
N LEU A 93 12.59 0.63 0.38
CA LEU A 93 11.36 1.12 -0.22
C LEU A 93 11.62 2.22 -1.25
N ILE A 94 12.50 3.19 -0.96
CA ILE A 94 12.85 4.24 -1.93
C ILE A 94 13.49 3.63 -3.19
N VAL A 95 14.49 2.76 -3.03
CA VAL A 95 15.16 2.12 -4.17
C VAL A 95 14.17 1.28 -4.96
N PHE A 96 13.33 0.50 -4.27
CA PHE A 96 12.33 -0.33 -4.89
C PHE A 96 11.27 0.49 -5.64
N SER A 97 10.74 1.56 -5.03
CA SER A 97 9.77 2.47 -5.64
C SER A 97 10.32 3.14 -6.89
N VAL A 98 11.56 3.64 -6.85
CA VAL A 98 12.22 4.21 -8.02
C VAL A 98 12.38 3.17 -9.14
N LEU A 99 12.81 1.95 -8.82
CA LEU A 99 12.95 0.89 -9.82
C LEU A 99 11.61 0.55 -10.47
N VAL A 100 10.55 0.37 -9.67
CA VAL A 100 9.22 0.04 -10.21
C VAL A 100 8.63 1.20 -11.01
N GLU A 101 8.85 2.45 -10.62
CA GLU A 101 8.40 3.61 -11.42
C GLU A 101 9.08 3.70 -12.79
N ILE A 102 10.38 3.40 -12.85
CA ILE A 102 11.14 3.34 -14.11
C ILE A 102 10.58 2.23 -15.01
N PHE A 103 10.36 1.04 -14.46
CA PHE A 103 9.86 -0.14 -15.18
C PHE A 103 8.32 -0.29 -15.11
N MET A 104 7.59 0.79 -14.83
CA MET A 104 6.14 0.74 -14.66
C MET A 104 5.41 0.21 -15.90
N PRO A 105 5.77 0.59 -17.14
CA PRO A 105 5.14 0.04 -18.34
C PRO A 105 5.24 -1.49 -18.41
N GLU A 106 6.40 -2.06 -18.09
CA GLU A 106 6.63 -3.50 -18.10
C GLU A 106 5.84 -4.20 -16.98
N VAL A 107 5.81 -3.61 -15.78
CA VAL A 107 5.03 -4.10 -14.64
C VAL A 107 3.54 -4.12 -14.96
N MET A 108 3.02 -3.02 -15.50
CA MET A 108 1.62 -2.93 -15.94
C MET A 108 1.35 -3.81 -17.15
N GLY A 109 2.35 -4.09 -17.99
CA GLY A 109 2.25 -5.07 -19.06
C GLY A 109 1.94 -6.48 -18.54
N VAL A 110 2.38 -6.82 -17.33
CA VAL A 110 2.06 -8.09 -16.66
C VAL A 110 0.71 -8.01 -15.93
N ILE A 111 0.46 -6.93 -15.19
CA ILE A 111 -0.73 -6.80 -14.32
C ILE A 111 -1.99 -6.47 -15.13
N ALA A 112 -1.88 -5.55 -16.07
CA ALA A 112 -2.95 -5.06 -16.94
C ALA A 112 -2.88 -5.69 -18.34
N GLY A 113 -2.50 -6.97 -18.44
CA GLY A 113 -2.39 -7.67 -19.73
C GLY A 113 -3.68 -7.63 -20.57
N GLY A 114 -4.84 -7.49 -19.93
CA GLY A 114 -6.14 -7.31 -20.59
C GLY A 114 -6.37 -5.94 -21.24
N PHE A 115 -5.47 -4.96 -21.05
CA PHE A 115 -5.54 -3.64 -21.70
C PHE A 115 -4.61 -3.53 -22.91
N ARG A 116 -3.91 -4.61 -23.30
CA ARG A 116 -2.94 -4.59 -24.42
C ARG A 116 -3.55 -4.22 -25.77
N ASP A 117 -4.82 -4.56 -25.98
CA ASP A 117 -5.56 -4.26 -27.22
C ASP A 117 -6.12 -2.82 -27.23
N ASP A 118 -5.95 -2.07 -26.14
CA ASP A 118 -6.42 -0.69 -25.95
C ASP A 118 -5.26 0.20 -25.46
N PRO A 119 -4.46 0.76 -26.39
CA PRO A 119 -3.27 1.53 -26.04
C PRO A 119 -3.54 2.76 -25.15
N GLU A 120 -4.68 3.42 -25.32
CA GLU A 120 -5.06 4.59 -24.53
C GLU A 120 -5.37 4.20 -23.08
N LYS A 121 -6.14 3.11 -22.89
CA LYS A 121 -6.44 2.57 -21.57
C LYS A 121 -5.19 2.07 -20.85
N PHE A 122 -4.27 1.44 -21.59
CA PHE A 122 -3.00 0.98 -21.03
C PHE A 122 -2.12 2.14 -20.57
N ALA A 123 -2.00 3.20 -21.38
CA ALA A 123 -1.25 4.40 -21.02
C ALA A 123 -1.80 5.05 -19.73
N LEU A 124 -3.13 5.18 -19.63
CA LEU A 124 -3.79 5.67 -18.42
C LEU A 124 -3.48 4.80 -17.19
N ALA A 125 -3.49 3.48 -17.35
CA ALA A 125 -3.18 2.56 -16.26
C ALA A 125 -1.73 2.72 -15.77
N VAL A 126 -0.79 2.92 -16.69
CA VAL A 126 0.62 3.20 -16.36
C VAL A 126 0.76 4.52 -15.60
N ASP A 127 0.12 5.60 -16.07
CA ASP A 127 0.21 6.91 -15.43
C ASP A 127 -0.43 6.92 -14.04
N PHE A 128 -1.60 6.30 -13.89
CA PHE A 128 -2.22 6.13 -12.58
C PHE A 128 -1.39 5.23 -11.66
N ALA A 129 -0.74 4.20 -12.20
CA ALA A 129 0.14 3.35 -11.40
C ALA A 129 1.34 4.14 -10.90
N ARG A 130 1.99 4.96 -11.74
CA ARG A 130 3.06 5.89 -11.30
C ARG A 130 2.60 6.86 -10.23
N LEU A 131 1.38 7.38 -10.34
CA LEU A 131 0.84 8.31 -9.34
C LEU A 131 0.56 7.62 -7.99
N THR A 132 0.10 6.38 -8.03
CA THR A 132 -0.39 5.67 -6.84
C THR A 132 0.65 4.77 -6.19
N PHE A 133 1.72 4.40 -6.91
CA PHE A 133 2.77 3.52 -6.39
C PHE A 133 3.61 4.10 -5.24
N PRO A 134 4.05 5.38 -5.26
CA PRO A 134 4.84 5.98 -4.17
C PRO A 134 4.04 6.22 -2.87
N TYR A 135 2.87 5.59 -2.73
CA TYR A 135 2.17 5.36 -1.47
C TYR A 135 2.85 4.29 -0.58
N LEU A 136 3.72 3.44 -1.16
CA LEU A 136 4.60 2.49 -0.47
C LEU A 136 5.82 3.17 0.15
#